data_AF-A0AAD3QWL6-F1
#
_entry.id   AF-A0AAD3QWL6-F1
#
_cell.length_a   1.000
_cell.length_b   1.000
_cell.length_c   1.000
_cell.angle_alpha   90.00
_cell.angle_beta   90.00
_cell.angle_gamma   90.00
#
_symmetry.space_group_name_H-M   'P 1'
#
loop_
_entity.id
_entity.type
_entity.pdbx_description
1 polymer ?
#
loop_
_entity_poly.entity_id
_entity_poly.type
_entity_poly.pdbx_seq_one_letter_code
_entity_poly.pdbx_strand_id
1 'polypeptide(L)' 'MLVNGSGEVWIGLHFLGGKWWLVSGEELNQEMLPECPSQWNHCGTLSKHNTNNWIPRDCSERRNFLYYRE' A
#
# COMPACT_ATOMS: atom_id res chain seq x y z
N MET A 1 6.09 25.23 -3.64
CA MET A 1 6.65 24.10 -4.42
C MET A 1 5.59 23.01 -4.44
N LEU A 2 4.85 22.88 -5.55
CA LEU A 2 3.78 21.89 -5.70
C LEU A 2 4.43 20.55 -6.02
N VAL A 3 4.45 19.62 -5.07
CA VAL A 3 4.94 18.26 -5.32
C VAL A 3 3.82 17.51 -6.05
N ASN A 4 3.88 17.51 -7.38
CA ASN A 4 2.94 16.80 -8.25
C ASN A 4 3.28 15.30 -8.28
N GLY A 5 3.12 14.63 -7.15
CA GLY A 5 3.04 13.17 -7.07
C GLY A 5 1.65 12.83 -6.59
N SER A 6 1.02 11.79 -7.16
CA SER A 6 -0.19 11.19 -6.59
C SER A 6 0.01 11.12 -5.09
N GLY A 7 -0.90 11.70 -4.29
CA GLY A 7 -0.73 11.85 -2.84
C GLY A 7 -0.59 10.53 -2.08
N GLU A 8 -0.30 9.43 -2.74
CA GLU A 8 -0.09 8.09 -2.21
C GLU A 8 1.40 7.84 -1.95
N VAL A 9 1.67 7.04 -0.92
CA VAL A 9 3.01 6.59 -0.55
C VAL A 9 3.00 5.09 -0.35
N TRP A 10 4.11 4.44 -0.72
CA TRP A 10 4.34 3.03 -0.44
C TRP A 10 4.33 2.78 1.06
N ILE A 11 3.63 1.72 1.45
CA ILE A 11 3.72 1.11 2.76
C ILE A 11 4.18 -0.34 2.61
N GLY A 12 4.45 -0.99 3.74
CA GLY A 12 4.85 -2.38 3.81
C GLY A 12 3.82 -3.43 3.37
N LEU A 13 2.79 -3.06 2.61
CA LEU A 13 1.67 -3.94 2.25
C LEU A 13 1.96 -4.75 0.98
N HIS A 14 1.83 -6.07 1.06
CA HIS A 14 1.99 -6.99 -0.08
C HIS A 14 0.89 -8.06 -0.14
N PHE A 15 0.45 -8.41 -1.34
CA PHE A 15 -0.40 -9.57 -1.60
C PHE A 15 0.45 -10.79 -1.96
N LEU A 16 0.50 -11.78 -1.08
CA LEU A 16 1.33 -12.99 -1.22
C LEU A 16 0.59 -14.21 -0.68
N GLY A 17 0.56 -15.29 -1.47
CA GLY A 17 -0.09 -16.54 -1.06
C GLY A 17 -1.60 -16.41 -0.84
N GLY A 18 -2.26 -15.53 -1.62
CA GLY A 18 -3.73 -15.37 -1.58
C GLY A 18 -4.26 -14.44 -0.49
N LYS A 19 -3.40 -13.67 0.18
CA LYS A 19 -3.80 -12.72 1.22
C LYS A 19 -2.86 -11.51 1.30
N TRP A 20 -3.35 -10.45 1.94
CA TRP A 20 -2.59 -9.24 2.20
C TRP A 20 -1.80 -9.30 3.50
N TRP A 21 -0.60 -8.73 3.48
CA TRP A 21 0.34 -8.73 4.61
C TRP A 21 1.01 -7.38 4.77
N LEU A 22 1.13 -6.92 6.02
CA LEU A 22 2.09 -5.89 6.39
C LEU A 22 3.42 -6.54 6.76
N VAL A 23 4.52 -6.11 6.15
CA VAL A 23 5.86 -6.59 6.51
C VAL A 23 6.28 -6.17 7.92
N SER A 24 5.63 -5.17 8.53
CA SER A 24 5.83 -4.79 9.94
C SER A 24 5.28 -5.84 10.92
N GLY A 25 4.42 -6.75 10.46
CA GLY A 25 3.77 -7.76 11.30
C GLY A 25 2.52 -7.26 12.04
N GLU A 26 2.13 -6.01 11.85
CA GLU A 26 0.89 -5.47 12.41
C GLU A 26 -0.35 -6.10 11.77
N GLU A 27 -1.45 -6.17 12.54
CA GLU A 27 -2.71 -6.68 12.04
C GLU A 27 -3.33 -5.74 11.00
N LEU A 28 -3.92 -6.33 9.97
CA LEU A 28 -4.52 -5.65 8.84
C LEU A 28 -6.01 -5.98 8.75
N ASN A 29 -6.85 -4.96 8.62
CA ASN A 29 -8.25 -5.15 8.27
C ASN A 29 -8.41 -5.55 6.79
N GLN A 30 -8.47 -6.85 6.52
CA GLN A 30 -8.58 -7.41 5.16
C GLN A 30 -9.85 -6.95 4.42
N GLU A 31 -10.93 -6.59 5.13
CA GLU A 31 -12.20 -6.17 4.50
C GLU A 31 -12.06 -4.89 3.66
N MET A 32 -11.00 -4.11 3.89
CA MET A 32 -10.72 -2.88 3.16
C MET A 32 -9.98 -3.11 1.84
N LEU A 33 -9.60 -4.35 1.56
CA LEU A 33 -8.81 -4.73 0.40
C LEU A 33 -9.56 -5.76 -0.44
N PRO A 34 -9.31 -5.80 -1.76
CA PRO A 34 -9.89 -6.83 -2.60
C PRO A 34 -9.32 -8.21 -2.19
N GLU A 35 -10.18 -9.21 -2.08
CA GLU A 35 -9.76 -10.61 -1.85
C GLU A 35 -8.78 -11.09 -2.93
N CYS A 36 -8.99 -10.65 -4.16
CA CYS A 36 -8.12 -10.95 -5.30
C CYS A 36 -7.82 -9.66 -6.08
N PRO A 37 -6.63 -9.05 -5.91
CA PRO A 37 -6.23 -7.90 -6.71
C PRO A 37 -6.01 -8.28 -8.18
N SER A 38 -6.02 -7.26 -9.05
CA SER A 38 -5.57 -7.42 -10.44
C SER A 38 -4.13 -7.95 -10.48
N GLN A 39 -3.77 -8.68 -11.54
CA GLN A 39 -2.51 -9.43 -11.71
C GLN A 39 -1.23 -8.70 -11.29
N TRP A 40 -1.18 -7.37 -11.40
CA TRP A 40 0.00 -6.56 -11.11
C TRP A 40 -0.10 -5.79 -9.79
N ASN A 41 -1.31 -5.62 -9.25
CA ASN A 41 -1.59 -4.74 -8.12
C ASN A 41 -1.34 -5.43 -6.77
N HIS A 42 -0.16 -6.00 -6.60
CA HIS A 42 0.20 -6.79 -5.41
C HIS A 42 0.91 -5.99 -4.33
N CYS A 43 1.11 -4.68 -4.51
CA CYS A 43 1.69 -3.79 -3.50
C CYS A 43 0.69 -2.74 -3.05
N GLY A 44 0.73 -2.33 -1.79
CA GLY A 44 -0.20 -1.36 -1.23
C GLY A 44 0.39 0.01 -0.99
N THR A 45 -0.43 1.03 -1.23
CA THR A 45 -0.13 2.41 -0.87
C THR A 45 -1.17 2.97 0.10
N LEU A 46 -0.79 4.03 0.83
CA LEU A 46 -1.71 4.86 1.59
C LEU A 46 -1.76 6.26 1.01
N SER A 47 -2.95 6.87 0.99
CA SER A 47 -3.07 8.30 0.72
C SER A 47 -2.54 9.11 1.91
N LYS A 48 -1.69 10.11 1.62
CA LYS A 48 -1.19 11.13 2.55
C LYS A 48 -2.32 11.90 3.24
N HIS A 49 -3.49 11.99 2.59
CA HIS A 49 -4.65 12.71 3.11
C HIS A 49 -5.68 11.81 3.78
N ASN A 50 -5.57 10.48 3.60
CA ASN A 50 -6.48 9.51 4.17
C ASN A 50 -5.75 8.18 4.41
N THR A 51 -5.27 7.98 5.63
CA THR A 51 -4.55 6.77 6.07
C THR A 51 -5.46 5.56 6.24
N ASN A 52 -6.79 5.75 6.16
CA ASN A 52 -7.77 4.67 6.27
C ASN A 52 -8.15 4.13 4.89
N ASN A 53 -7.38 4.37 3.84
CA ASN A 53 -7.67 3.81 2.53
C ASN A 53 -6.42 3.19 1.94
N TRP A 54 -6.41 1.86 1.90
CA TRP A 54 -5.30 1.05 1.42
C TRP A 54 -5.56 0.77 -0.05
N ILE A 55 -4.59 1.13 -0.89
CA ILE A 55 -4.82 1.19 -2.32
C ILE A 55 -3.83 0.24 -3.01
N PRO A 56 -4.33 -0.87 -3.61
CA PRO A 56 -3.54 -1.76 -4.44
C PRO A 56 -2.96 -1.02 -5.66
N ARG A 57 -1.66 -1.24 -5.91
CA ARG A 57 -0.87 -0.62 -6.98
C ARG A 57 0.15 -1.60 -7.52
N ASP A 58 0.61 -1.34 -8.74
CA ASP A 58 1.66 -2.13 -9.36
C ASP A 58 2.99 -1.87 -8.65
N CYS A 59 3.61 -2.95 -8.15
CA CYS A 59 4.87 -2.89 -7.40
C CYS A 59 6.03 -2.25 -8.19
N SER A 60 5.94 -2.22 -9.52
CA SER A 60 6.94 -1.58 -10.39
C SER A 60 6.82 -0.05 -10.45
N GLU A 61 5.72 0.52 -9.93
CA GLU A 61 5.52 1.96 -9.92
C GLU A 61 6.51 2.68 -8.99
N ARG A 62 7.09 3.76 -9.49
CA ARG A 62 7.98 4.61 -8.70
C ARG A 62 7.16 5.59 -7.85
N ARG A 63 7.14 5.39 -6.53
CA ARG A 63 6.47 6.26 -5.55
C ARG A 63 7.37 6.49 -4.34
N ASN A 64 7.05 7.53 -3.57
CA ASN A 64 7.70 7.76 -2.28
C ASN A 64 7.23 6.69 -1.28
N PHE A 65 8.08 6.31 -0.33
CA PHE A 65 7.74 5.33 0.72
C PHE A 65 7.75 5.99 2.11
N LEU A 66 6.94 5.45 3.01
CA LEU A 66 7.03 5.78 4.43
C LEU A 66 8.16 4.98 5.08
N TYR A 67 9.01 5.69 5.80
CA TYR A 67 10.04 5.08 6.65
C TYR A 67 9.71 5.43 8.09
N TYR A 68 9.55 4.41 8.93
CA TYR A 68 9.43 4.58 10.37
C TYR A 68 10.85 4.51 10.97
N ARG A 69 11.22 5.52 11.75
CA ARG A 69 12.36 5.43 12.67
C ARG A 69 11.82 5.02 14.03
N GLU A 70 12.49 4.03 14.63
CA GLU A 70 12.36 3.68 16.05
C GLU A 70 12.99 4.75 16.95
#